data_AF-A0A934AVE4-F1
#
_entry.id   AF-A0A934AVE4-F1
#
_cell.length_a   1.000
_cell.length_b   1.000
_cell.length_c   1.000
_cell.angle_alpha   90.00
_cell.angle_beta   90.00
_cell.angle_gamma   90.00
#
_symmetry.space_group_name_H-M   'P 1'
#
loop_
_entity.id
_entity.type
_entity.pdbx_description
1 polymer ?
#
loop_
_entity_poly.entity_id
_entity_poly.type
_entity_poly.pdbx_seq_one_letter_code
_entity_poly.pdbx_strand_id
1 'polypeptide(L)' 'MKCRSKLIIGLVIGALLGLWLGVNIGRERPLYSNPFKKESLHERFKKAGRGFFNSAGDAIKESADDLRDKFKE' A
#
# COMPACT_ATOMS: atom_id res chain seq x y z
N MET A 1 -27.08 21.09 -3.07
CA MET A 1 -26.09 20.13 -3.61
C MET A 1 -25.77 19.04 -2.58
N LYS A 2 -26.60 18.01 -2.40
CA LYS A 2 -26.40 16.94 -1.38
C LYS A 2 -26.27 15.53 -1.96
N CYS A 3 -26.41 15.38 -3.29
CA CYS A 3 -26.43 14.06 -3.94
C CYS A 3 -25.05 13.56 -4.39
N ARG A 4 -24.09 14.44 -4.69
CA ARG A 4 -22.73 14.05 -5.13
C ARG A 4 -21.99 13.26 -4.05
N SER A 5 -22.09 13.67 -2.79
CA SER A 5 -21.45 12.98 -1.68
C SER A 5 -21.98 11.55 -1.49
N LYS A 6 -23.27 11.31 -1.73
CA LYS A 6 -23.87 9.96 -1.66
C LYS A 6 -23.38 9.05 -2.79
N LEU A 7 -23.17 9.61 -3.99
CA LEU A 7 -22.60 8.87 -5.11
C LEU A 7 -21.15 8.47 -4.84
N ILE A 8 -20.35 9.37 -4.28
CA ILE A 8 -18.96 9.05 -3.90
C ILE A 8 -18.93 7.96 -2.82
N ILE A 9 -19.78 8.07 -1.81
CA ILE A 9 -19.87 7.05 -0.74
C ILE A 9 -20.33 5.70 -1.31
N GLY A 10 -21.36 5.70 -2.16
CA GLY A 10 -21.83 4.47 -2.83
C GLY A 10 -20.75 3.85 -3.71
N LEU A 11 -19.99 4.66 -4.44
CA LEU A 11 -18.88 4.19 -5.28
C LEU A 11 -17.74 3.60 -4.44
N VAL A 12 -17.39 4.23 -3.31
CA VAL A 12 -16.37 3.71 -2.39
C VAL A 12 -16.83 2.39 -1.77
N ILE A 13 -18.08 2.30 -1.31
CA ILE A 13 -18.63 1.06 -0.74
C ILE A 13 -18.69 -0.05 -1.80
N GLY A 14 -19.18 0.26 -3.00
CA GLY A 14 -19.24 -0.70 -4.12
C GLY A 14 -17.85 -1.19 -4.54
N ALA A 15 -16.85 -0.30 -4.58
CA ALA A 15 -15.47 -0.68 -4.87
C ALA A 15 -14.87 -1.57 -3.79
N LEU A 16 -15.12 -1.29 -2.51
CA LEU A 16 -14.64 -2.10 -1.40
C LEU A 16 -15.27 -3.50 -1.41
N LEU A 17 -16.58 -3.59 -1.63
CA LEU A 17 -17.30 -4.87 -1.73
C LEU A 17 -16.90 -5.65 -2.99
N GLY A 18 -16.77 -4.98 -4.13
CA GLY A 18 -16.32 -5.60 -5.37
C GLY A 18 -14.89 -6.14 -5.27
N LEU A 19 -13.98 -5.40 -4.62
CA LEU A 19 -12.61 -5.86 -4.38
C LEU A 19 -12.59 -7.04 -3.40
N TRP A 20 -13.40 -7.00 -2.34
CA TRP A 20 -13.54 -8.13 -1.41
C TRP A 20 -14.00 -9.39 -2.14
N LEU A 21 -15.10 -9.31 -2.88
CA LEU A 21 -15.68 -10.45 -3.58
C LEU A 21 -14.77 -10.95 -4.71
N GLY A 22 -14.21 -10.03 -5.51
CA GLY A 22 -13.30 -10.37 -6.61
C GLY A 22 -12.03 -11.07 -6.14
N VAL A 23 -11.40 -10.59 -5.06
CA VAL A 23 -10.21 -11.23 -4.47
C VAL A 23 -10.55 -12.61 -3.89
N ASN A 24 -11.73 -12.77 -3.28
CA ASN A 24 -12.11 -14.06 -2.69
C ASN A 24 -12.44 -15.12 -3.74
N ILE A 25 -13.18 -14.74 -4.81
CA ILE A 25 -13.48 -15.62 -5.95
C ILE A 25 -12.19 -16.00 -6.68
N GLY A 26 -11.32 -15.03 -6.98
CA GLY A 26 -10.07 -15.29 -7.70
C GLY A 26 -9.03 -16.12 -6.94
N ARG A 27 -9.20 -16.31 -5.62
CA ARG A 27 -8.29 -17.09 -4.77
C ARG A 27 -8.89 -18.44 -4.32
N GLU A 28 -10.05 -18.84 -4.85
CA GLU A 28 -10.80 -20.06 -4.46
C GLU A 28 -10.94 -20.21 -2.93
N ARG A 29 -11.06 -19.08 -2.23
CA ARG A 29 -11.20 -19.01 -0.77
C ARG A 29 -12.70 -18.93 -0.42
N PRO A 30 -13.13 -19.46 0.74
CA PRO A 30 -14.52 -19.32 1.18
C PRO A 30 -14.91 -17.85 1.23
N LEU A 31 -16.07 -17.49 0.68
CA LEU A 31 -16.56 -16.09 0.56
C LEU A 31 -16.60 -15.32 1.90
N TYR A 32 -16.70 -16.06 3.02
CA TYR A 32 -16.70 -15.54 4.39
C TYR A 32 -15.33 -15.56 5.09
N SER A 33 -14.29 -16.11 4.48
CA SER A 33 -12.92 -15.99 4.99
C SER A 33 -12.46 -14.55 4.81
N ASN A 34 -11.94 -13.93 5.87
CA ASN A 34 -11.34 -12.60 5.78
C ASN A 34 -10.27 -12.62 4.66
N PRO A 35 -10.47 -11.87 3.55
CA PRO A 35 -9.58 -11.89 2.38
C PRO A 35 -8.16 -11.43 2.70
N PHE A 36 -7.97 -10.84 3.89
CA PHE A 36 -6.69 -10.38 4.44
C PHE A 36 -5.99 -11.39 5.36
N LYS A 37 -6.55 -12.59 5.58
CA LYS A 37 -6.12 -13.49 6.67
C LYS A 37 -5.27 -14.70 6.29
N LYS A 38 -4.71 -14.80 5.08
CA LYS A 38 -3.67 -15.81 4.78
C LYS A 38 -2.55 -15.18 3.95
N GLU A 39 -1.38 -15.17 4.59
CA GLU A 39 -0.20 -14.34 4.33
C GLU A 39 -0.49 -12.85 4.48
N SER A 40 -0.04 -12.31 5.61
CA SER A 40 -0.47 -11.01 6.08
C SER A 40 -0.08 -9.94 5.05
N LEU A 41 -1.07 -9.27 4.45
CA LEU A 41 -0.81 -8.06 3.65
C LEU A 41 0.03 -7.07 4.45
N HIS A 42 -0.10 -7.10 5.78
CA HIS A 42 0.77 -6.40 6.70
C HIS A 42 2.26 -6.79 6.55
N GLU A 43 2.63 -8.07 6.43
CA GLU A 43 4.01 -8.45 6.15
C GLU A 43 4.45 -8.08 4.74
N ARG A 44 3.60 -8.20 3.72
CA ARG A 44 3.95 -7.75 2.37
C ARG A 44 4.18 -6.24 2.33
N PHE A 45 3.31 -5.47 3.00
CA PHE A 45 3.42 -4.02 3.13
C PHE A 45 4.61 -3.62 4.01
N LYS A 46 4.90 -4.37 5.08
CA LYS A 46 6.07 -4.16 5.95
C LYS A 46 7.38 -4.51 5.24
N LYS A 47 7.39 -5.52 4.35
CA LYS A 47 8.55 -5.88 3.54
C LYS A 47 8.77 -4.86 2.42
N ALA A 48 7.71 -4.45 1.73
CA ALA A 48 7.77 -3.38 0.73
C ALA A 48 8.19 -2.03 1.35
N GLY A 49 7.61 -1.68 2.50
CA GLY A 49 7.93 -0.47 3.24
C GLY A 49 9.36 -0.46 3.77
N ARG A 50 9.86 -1.59 4.33
CA ARG A 50 11.27 -1.70 4.73
C ARG A 50 12.23 -1.61 3.54
N GLY A 51 11.90 -2.24 2.42
CA GLY A 51 12.72 -2.13 1.19
C GLY A 51 12.80 -0.69 0.70
N PHE A 52 11.66 -0.01 0.62
CA PHE A 52 11.59 1.39 0.21
C PHE A 52 12.31 2.33 1.18
N PHE A 53 12.13 2.15 2.50
CA PHE A 53 12.75 3.00 3.52
C PHE A 53 14.27 2.84 3.56
N ASN A 54 14.78 1.62 3.39
CA ASN A 54 16.23 1.37 3.31
C ASN A 54 16.82 2.04 2.05
N SER A 55 16.23 1.81 0.87
CA SER A 55 16.70 2.43 -0.36
C SER A 55 16.64 3.95 -0.33
N ALA A 56 15.60 4.53 0.28
CA ALA A 56 15.50 5.97 0.49
C ALA A 56 16.58 6.48 1.46
N GLY A 57 16.85 5.75 2.54
CA GLY A 57 17.89 6.08 3.51
C GLY A 57 19.29 6.04 2.90
N ASP A 58 19.59 5.00 2.11
CA ASP A 58 20.87 4.85 1.41
C ASP A 58 21.07 5.98 0.39
N ALA A 59 20.06 6.29 -0.43
CA ALA A 59 20.14 7.37 -1.42
C ALA A 59 20.32 8.76 -0.77
N ILE A 60 19.64 9.01 0.35
CA ILE A 60 19.81 10.26 1.12
C ILE A 60 21.22 10.33 1.72
N LYS A 61 21.75 9.22 2.22
CA LYS A 61 23.07 9.16 2.84
C LYS A 61 24.19 9.37 1.82
N GLU A 62 24.09 8.70 0.68
CA GLU A 62 25.00 8.89 -0.46
C GLU A 62 24.96 10.35 -0.94
N SER A 63 23.77 10.92 -1.11
CA SER A 63 23.63 12.33 -1.46
C SER A 63 24.25 13.27 -0.41
N ALA A 64 24.10 12.95 0.89
CA ALA A 64 24.65 13.76 1.97
C ALA A 64 26.19 13.67 2.03
N ASP A 65 26.77 12.50 1.80
CA ASP A 65 28.22 12.32 1.73
C ASP A 65 28.81 13.02 0.49
N ASP A 66 28.17 12.92 -0.69
CA ASP A 66 28.56 13.65 -1.91
C ASP A 66 28.55 15.17 -1.71
N LEU A 67 27.51 15.70 -1.05
CA LEU A 67 27.47 17.10 -0.67
C LEU A 67 28.60 17.46 0.29
N ARG A 68 28.85 16.63 1.31
CA ARG A 68 29.87 16.90 2.31
C ARG A 68 31.28 16.91 1.73
N ASP A 69 31.57 16.03 0.79
CA ASP A 69 32.86 15.99 0.10
C ASP A 69 33.06 17.22 -0.80
N LYS A 70 32.00 17.65 -1.52
CA LYS A 70 32.00 18.92 -2.29
C LYS A 70 32.19 20.17 -1.43
N PHE A 71 31.83 20.13 -0.15
CA PHE A 71 32.03 21.26 0.79
C PHE A 71 33.36 21.21 1.53
N LYS A 72 34.10 20.10 1.43
CA LYS A 72 35.38 19.89 2.12
C LYS A 72 36.58 20.14 1.21
N GLU A 73 36.39 20.06 -0.11
CA GLU A 73 37.29 20.57 -1.16
C GLU A 73 37.17 22.09 -1.30
#